data_AF-A0A552KT23-F1
#
_entry.id   AF-A0A552KT23-F1
#
_cell.length_a   1.000
_cell.length_b   1.000
_cell.length_c   1.000
_cell.angle_alpha   90.00
_cell.angle_beta   90.00
_cell.angle_gamma   90.00
#
_symmetry.space_group_name_H-M   'P 1'
#
loop_
_entity.id
_entity.type
_entity.pdbx_description
1 polymer ?
#
loop_
_entity_poly.entity_id
_entity_poly.type
_entity_poly.pdbx_seq_one_letter_code
_entity_poly.pdbx_strand_id
1 'polypeptide(L)'
;ESKNQKATCPRCGLESDKLHQNHRHLVKDLPISGQPVYLQVNRRQFKCDNCQKPFSEELDFVAKKRTYTKRLAENILEQLKEGDILNVSRRNDVTC
;
A
#
# COMPACT_ATOMS: atom_id res chain seq x y z
N GLU A 1 -19.20 -5.63 9.42
CA GLU A 1 -18.59 -6.78 10.12
C GLU A 1 -17.27 -6.34 10.76
N SER A 2 -17.21 -6.34 12.10
CA SER A 2 -16.03 -5.95 12.87
C SER A 2 -15.06 -7.14 12.96
N LYS A 3 -14.21 -7.33 11.94
CA LYS A 3 -13.14 -8.32 12.01
C LYS A 3 -12.12 -7.89 13.08
N ASN A 4 -12.04 -8.71 14.12
CA ASN A 4 -11.07 -8.68 15.20
C ASN A 4 -9.65 -8.67 14.59
N GLN A 5 -9.10 -7.48 14.32
CA GLN A 5 -7.82 -7.30 13.62
C GLN A 5 -6.69 -7.46 14.61
N LYS A 6 -6.43 -8.72 14.95
CA LYS A 6 -5.18 -9.14 15.59
C LYS A 6 -4.13 -9.17 14.49
N ALA A 7 -2.99 -8.52 14.73
CA ALA A 7 -1.86 -8.55 13.82
C ALA A 7 -0.69 -9.26 14.49
N THR A 8 -0.06 -10.17 13.77
CA THR A 8 1.09 -10.91 14.28
C THR A 8 2.35 -10.07 14.15
N CYS A 9 3.08 -9.90 15.25
CA CYS A 9 4.32 -9.14 15.22
C CYS A 9 5.39 -9.92 14.43
N PRO A 10 5.97 -9.35 13.35
CA PRO A 10 6.98 -10.05 12.53
C PRO A 10 8.31 -10.25 13.27
N ARG A 11 8.44 -9.76 14.51
CA ARG A 11 9.66 -9.78 15.32
C ARG A 11 9.65 -10.86 16.39
N CYS A 12 8.50 -11.09 17.00
CA CYS A 12 8.36 -12.05 18.10
C CYS A 12 7.25 -13.08 17.88
N GLY A 13 6.49 -12.98 16.79
CA GLY A 13 5.38 -13.89 16.50
C GLY A 13 4.15 -13.70 17.38
N LEU A 14 4.16 -12.76 18.33
CA LEU A 14 3.04 -12.51 19.22
C LEU A 14 1.91 -11.77 18.48
N GLU A 15 0.69 -12.26 18.60
CA GLU A 15 -0.51 -11.54 18.17
C GLU A 15 -0.73 -10.32 19.06
N SER A 16 -0.98 -9.17 18.44
CA SER A 16 -1.34 -7.95 19.14
C SER A 16 -2.58 -7.34 18.51
N ASP A 17 -3.55 -7.01 19.35
CA ASP A 17 -4.78 -6.30 19.01
C ASP A 17 -4.69 -4.80 19.34
N LYS A 18 -3.59 -4.36 19.99
CA LYS A 18 -3.39 -2.95 20.37
C LYS A 18 -3.15 -2.07 19.17
N LEU A 19 -4.22 -1.45 18.71
CA LEU A 19 -4.17 -0.39 17.71
C LEU A 19 -3.51 0.85 18.31
N HIS A 20 -2.35 1.22 17.77
CA HIS A 20 -1.58 2.39 18.19
C HIS A 20 -1.97 3.63 17.39
N GLN A 21 -2.02 3.50 16.07
CA GLN A 21 -2.36 4.59 15.15
C GLN A 21 -3.12 4.05 13.95
N ASN A 22 -4.00 4.87 13.40
CA ASN A 22 -4.73 4.56 12.18
C ASN A 22 -4.63 5.73 11.23
N HIS A 23 -3.88 5.56 10.14
CA HIS A 23 -3.67 6.60 9.15
C HIS A 23 -4.29 6.19 7.83
N ARG A 24 -5.12 7.07 7.25
CA ARG A 24 -5.72 6.87 5.93
C ARG A 24 -4.70 7.24 4.86
N HIS A 25 -4.21 6.26 4.12
CA HIS A 25 -3.33 6.48 2.98
C HIS A 25 -4.14 6.55 1.70
N LEU A 26 -3.83 7.53 0.85
CA LEU A 26 -4.30 7.53 -0.53
C LEU A 26 -3.32 6.70 -1.36
N VAL A 27 -3.84 5.68 -2.04
CA VAL A 27 -3.06 4.79 -2.91
C VAL A 27 -3.58 4.92 -4.33
N LYS A 28 -2.69 5.24 -5.27
CA LYS A 28 -2.99 5.27 -6.69
C LYS A 28 -3.13 3.84 -7.20
N ASP A 29 -4.21 3.59 -7.94
CA ASP A 29 -4.49 2.31 -8.57
C ASP A 29 -4.52 2.44 -10.10
N LEU A 30 -4.79 1.34 -10.78
CA LEU A 30 -4.92 1.30 -12.23
C LEU A 30 -5.94 2.33 -12.73
N PRO A 31 -5.60 3.10 -13.77
CA PRO A 31 -6.55 4.01 -14.36
C PRO A 31 -7.71 3.23 -14.98
N ILE A 32 -8.94 3.65 -14.69
CA ILE A 32 -10.14 3.08 -15.29
C ILE A 32 -10.63 4.07 -16.35
N SER A 33 -10.74 3.61 -17.60
CA SER A 33 -11.15 4.45 -18.74
C SER A 33 -10.31 5.72 -18.92
N GLY A 34 -9.00 5.63 -18.62
CA GLY A 34 -8.06 6.76 -18.74
C GLY A 34 -8.12 7.76 -17.58
N GLN A 35 -8.95 7.54 -16.56
CA GLN A 35 -8.99 8.38 -15.37
C GLN A 35 -8.16 7.78 -14.23
N PRO A 36 -7.32 8.57 -13.54
CA PRO A 36 -6.55 8.07 -12.40
C PRO A 36 -7.48 7.71 -11.25
N VAL A 37 -7.32 6.48 -10.73
CA VAL A 37 -8.11 5.97 -9.60
C VAL A 37 -7.27 6.05 -8.33
N TYR A 38 -7.88 6.50 -7.24
CA TYR A 38 -7.26 6.55 -5.92
C TYR A 38 -8.09 5.76 -4.92
N LEU A 39 -7.48 4.75 -4.32
CA LEU A 39 -8.03 3.94 -3.25
C LEU A 39 -7.65 4.55 -1.90
N GLN A 40 -8.64 4.86 -1.07
CA GLN A 40 -8.40 5.27 0.30
C GLN A 40 -8.28 4.02 1.18
N VAL A 41 -7.04 3.71 1.58
CA VAL A 41 -6.73 2.51 2.36
C VAL A 41 -6.44 2.90 3.80
N ASN A 42 -7.00 2.16 4.74
CA ASN A 42 -6.79 2.41 6.15
C ASN A 42 -5.60 1.60 6.65
N ARG A 43 -4.47 2.25 6.93
CA ARG A 43 -3.30 1.58 7.48
C ARG A 43 -3.30 1.67 8.98
N ARG A 44 -3.57 0.53 9.60
CA ARG A 44 -3.50 0.34 11.05
C ARG A 44 -2.08 0.00 11.44
N GLN A 45 -1.59 0.69 12.46
CA GLN A 45 -0.33 0.39 13.12
C GLN A 45 -0.65 -0.18 14.49
N PHE A 46 -0.13 -1.38 14.75
CA PHE A 46 -0.27 -2.09 16.01
C PHE A 46 1.00 -1.92 16.83
N LYS A 47 0.88 -1.89 18.16
CA LYS A 47 2.03 -1.88 19.06
C LYS A 47 2.12 -3.22 19.77
N CYS A 48 3.16 -4.00 19.45
CA CYS A 48 3.37 -5.29 20.11
C CYS A 48 3.60 -5.09 21.61
N ASP A 49 2.91 -5.84 22.46
CA ASP A 49 3.09 -5.80 23.91
C ASP A 49 4.48 -6.25 24.36
N ASN A 50 5.02 -7.29 23.71
CA ASN A 50 6.33 -7.83 24.06
C ASN A 50 7.49 -6.95 23.54
N CYS A 51 7.48 -6.60 22.25
CA CYS A 51 8.55 -5.79 21.67
C CYS A 51 8.41 -4.28 21.94
N GLN A 52 7.24 -3.84 22.40
CA GLN A 52 6.82 -2.43 22.54
C GLN A 52 7.03 -1.57 21.29
N LYS A 53 7.23 -2.20 20.13
CA LYS A 53 7.54 -1.53 18.87
C LYS A 53 6.29 -1.49 17.99
N PRO A 54 6.04 -0.34 17.33
CA PRO A 54 4.95 -0.23 16.38
C PRO A 54 5.27 -1.01 15.10
N PHE A 55 4.30 -1.76 14.59
CA PHE A 55 4.37 -2.42 13.29
C PHE A 55 3.07 -2.17 12.53
N SER A 56 3.17 -1.92 11.23
CA SER A 56 2.00 -1.69 10.37
C SER A 56 1.50 -3.01 9.82
N GLU A 57 0.18 -3.11 9.64
CA GLU A 57 -0.45 -4.21 8.90
C GLU A 57 0.14 -4.31 7.49
N GLU A 58 0.43 -5.54 7.06
CA GLU A 58 0.87 -5.81 5.70
C GLU A 58 -0.36 -5.97 4.81
N LEU A 59 -0.52 -5.04 3.87
CA LEU A 59 -1.55 -5.10 2.84
C LEU A 59 -0.95 -5.79 1.61
N ASP A 60 -1.50 -6.93 1.19
CA ASP A 60 -0.97 -7.71 0.06
C ASP A 60 -0.90 -6.90 -1.24
N PHE A 61 -1.85 -5.96 -1.41
CA PHE A 61 -2.01 -5.13 -2.60
C PHE A 61 -1.14 -3.85 -2.60
N VAL A 62 -0.62 -3.41 -1.44
CA VAL A 62 0.16 -2.16 -1.30
C VAL A 62 1.38 -2.36 -0.42
N ALA A 63 2.57 -2.24 -1.01
CA ALA A 63 3.83 -2.40 -0.28
C ALA A 63 3.99 -1.37 0.85
N LYS A 64 4.69 -1.75 1.93
CA LYS A 64 4.87 -0.99 3.20
C LYS A 64 5.23 0.50 3.09
N LYS A 65 5.76 0.98 1.96
CA LYS A 65 6.14 2.40 1.77
C LYS A 65 5.61 3.04 0.48
N ARG A 66 4.80 2.33 -0.30
CA ARG A 66 4.39 2.82 -1.64
C ARG A 66 3.00 3.43 -1.60
N THR A 67 2.82 4.49 -2.38
CA THR A 67 1.55 5.19 -2.61
C THR A 67 0.82 4.64 -3.85
N TYR A 68 1.20 3.46 -4.34
CA TYR A 68 0.58 2.80 -5.47
C TYR A 68 0.44 1.30 -5.27
N THR A 69 -0.54 0.70 -5.96
CA THR A 69 -0.75 -0.76 -5.95
C THR A 69 0.34 -1.49 -6.72
N LYS A 70 0.60 -2.75 -6.37
CA LYS A 70 1.56 -3.60 -7.11
C LYS A 70 1.17 -3.72 -8.59
N ARG A 71 -0.12 -3.88 -8.87
CA ARG A 71 -0.67 -3.97 -10.23
C ARG A 71 -0.43 -2.71 -11.06
N LEU A 72 -0.50 -1.52 -10.45
CA LEU A 72 -0.13 -0.28 -11.15
C LEU A 72 1.35 -0.28 -11.54
N ALA A 73 2.23 -0.75 -10.65
CA ALA A 73 3.66 -0.84 -10.94
C ALA A 73 3.96 -1.80 -12.11
N GLU A 74 3.28 -2.94 -12.14
CA GLU A 74 3.38 -3.92 -13.24
C GLU A 74 2.91 -3.33 -14.56
N ASN A 75 1.76 -2.63 -14.58
CA ASN A 75 1.25 -1.96 -15.77
C ASN A 75 2.19 -0.86 -16.28
N ILE A 76 2.79 -0.06 -15.39
CA ILE A 76 3.80 0.94 -15.78
C ILE A 76 5.02 0.24 -16.39
N LEU A 77 5.47 -0.87 -15.82
CA LEU A 77 6.60 -1.63 -16.33
C LEU A 77 6.32 -2.25 -17.71
N GLU A 78 5.10 -2.73 -17.96
CA GLU A 78 4.67 -3.20 -19.28
C GLU A 78 4.65 -2.05 -20.29
N GLN A 79 4.07 -0.91 -19.93
CA GLN A 79 4.06 0.29 -20.80
C GLN A 79 5.47 0.78 -21.14
N LEU A 80 6.44 0.64 -20.22
CA LEU A 80 7.85 0.97 -20.46
C LEU A 80 8.54 0.02 -21.44
N LYS A 81 8.07 -1.24 -21.53
CA LYS A 81 8.59 -2.19 -22.53
C LYS A 81 8.05 -1.87 -23.92
N GLU A 82 6.84 -1.33 -24.00
CA GLU A 82 6.15 -1.03 -25.26
C GLU A 82 6.35 0.42 -25.75
N GLY A 83 6.94 1.32 -24.96
CA GLY A 83 7.09 2.72 -25.37
C GLY A 83 8.11 3.54 -24.57
N ASP A 84 8.33 4.77 -25.05
CA ASP A 84 9.27 5.72 -24.46
C ASP A 84 8.90 6.14 -23.02
N ILE A 85 9.90 6.17 -22.14
CA ILE A 85 9.82 6.61 -20.73
C ILE A 85 9.05 7.94 -20.56
N LEU A 86 9.28 8.89 -21.48
CA LEU A 86 8.63 10.20 -21.46
C LEU A 86 7.12 10.13 -21.71
N ASN A 87 6.69 9.18 -22.54
CA ASN A 87 5.27 9.01 -22.88
C ASN A 87 4.53 8.28 -21.75
N VAL A 88 5.20 7.31 -21.12
CA VAL A 88 4.68 6.58 -19.95
C VAL A 88 4.56 7.51 -18.74
N SER A 89 5.52 8.40 -18.52
CA SER A 89 5.49 9.43 -17.47
C SER A 89 4.29 10.37 -17.60
N ARG A 90 4.05 10.91 -18.80
CA ARG A 90 2.89 11.79 -19.07
C ARG A 90 1.55 11.09 -18.87
N ARG A 91 1.43 9.84 -19.32
CA ARG A 91 0.17 9.06 -19.19
C ARG A 91 -0.16 8.70 -17.76
N ASN A 92 0.86 8.45 -16.94
CA ASN A 92 0.67 7.98 -15.58
C ASN A 92 0.83 9.08 -14.54
N ASP A 93 1.07 10.35 -14.91
CA ASP A 93 1.26 11.47 -13.98
C ASP A 93 2.26 11.10 -12.87
N VAL A 94 3.40 10.57 -13.31
CA VAL A 94 4.52 10.18 -12.45
C VAL A 94 5.73 10.99 -12.87
N THR A 95 6.24 11.83 -11.97
CA THR A 95 7.46 12.59 -12.19
C THR A 95 8.65 11.63 -12.21
N CYS A 96 9.34 11.55 -13.35
CA CYS A 96 10.64 10.90 -13.48
C CYS A 96 11.73 11.74 -12.83
#